data_AF-A0A074LTA9-F1
#
_entry.id   AF-A0A074LTA9-F1
#
_cell.length_a   1.000
_cell.length_b   1.000
_cell.length_c   1.000
_cell.angle_alpha   90.00
_cell.angle_beta   90.00
_cell.angle_gamma   90.00
#
_symmetry.space_group_name_H-M   'P 1'
#
loop_
_entity.id
_entity.type
_entity.pdbx_description
1 polymer ?
#
loop_
_entity_poly.entity_id
_entity_poly.type
_entity_poly.pdbx_seq_one_letter_code
_entity_poly.pdbx_strand_id
1 'polypeptide(L)'
;MEKKQKKVIDVTLEQSKLLASALRMQIMNLIAETPRTAKQVADLLQKTPGNIHYHMQRLYDADLLELVDTRTVGGVVEKYYLSKGTQFNTQTLAEDSFPISEQLLENRTRVASRMILSAEEAQAFLEEFHGLLHKYEMREVTGDEYVINLFFGKMKAEGEE
;
A
#
# COMPACT_ATOMS: atom_id res chain seq x y z
N MET A 1 15.78 -12.89 -14.13
CA MET A 1 14.38 -12.85 -13.69
C MET A 1 13.78 -11.57 -14.24
N GLU A 2 12.83 -11.67 -15.17
CA GLU A 2 12.13 -10.50 -15.72
C GLU A 2 11.44 -9.75 -14.58
N LYS A 3 11.80 -8.48 -14.37
CA LYS A 3 11.05 -7.58 -13.51
C LYS A 3 9.72 -7.31 -14.22
N LYS A 4 8.68 -8.11 -13.95
CA LYS A 4 7.32 -7.77 -14.39
C LYS A 4 6.94 -6.44 -13.75
N GLN A 5 6.64 -5.46 -14.59
CA GLN A 5 6.29 -4.10 -14.23
C GLN A 5 5.25 -4.10 -13.10
N LYS A 6 5.57 -3.48 -11.96
CA LYS A 6 4.61 -3.26 -10.88
C LYS A 6 3.46 -2.42 -11.44
N LYS A 7 2.24 -2.94 -11.35
CA LYS A 7 1.05 -2.27 -11.89
C LYS A 7 0.63 -1.16 -10.93
N VAL A 8 0.79 0.09 -11.36
CA VAL A 8 0.21 1.25 -10.68
C VAL A 8 -1.29 1.24 -10.95
N ILE A 9 -2.10 1.41 -9.90
CA ILE A 9 -3.57 1.45 -10.00
C ILE A 9 -4.09 2.78 -9.49
N ASP A 10 -5.03 3.37 -10.24
CA ASP A 10 -5.83 4.49 -9.75
C ASP A 10 -6.89 3.99 -8.76
N VAL A 11 -6.93 4.59 -7.57
CA VAL A 11 -7.83 4.16 -6.49
C VAL A 11 -8.82 5.26 -6.14
N THR A 12 -10.04 4.88 -5.80
CA THR A 12 -11.05 5.79 -5.27
C THR A 12 -10.71 6.25 -3.84
N LEU A 13 -11.39 7.30 -3.35
CA LEU A 13 -11.25 7.78 -1.97
C LEU A 13 -11.50 6.66 -0.94
N GLU A 14 -12.53 5.85 -1.15
CA GLU A 14 -12.86 4.75 -0.22
C GLU A 14 -11.81 3.64 -0.24
N GLN A 15 -11.24 3.34 -1.41
CA GLN A 15 -10.10 2.43 -1.53
C GLN A 15 -8.85 3.01 -0.85
N SER A 16 -8.61 4.31 -1.01
CA SER A 16 -7.50 5.02 -0.36
C SER A 16 -7.57 4.90 1.17
N LYS A 17 -8.74 5.16 1.77
CA LYS A 17 -8.96 4.98 3.22
C LYS A 17 -8.70 3.54 3.70
N LEU A 18 -8.99 2.53 2.86
CA LEU A 18 -8.66 1.15 3.19
C LEU A 18 -7.15 0.91 3.15
N LEU A 19 -6.46 1.42 2.14
CA LEU A 19 -5.02 1.28 1.95
C LEU A 19 -4.21 2.04 3.01
N ALA A 20 -4.83 2.95 3.77
CA ALA A 20 -4.19 3.66 4.87
C ALA A 20 -3.79 2.80 6.09
N SER A 21 -4.04 1.49 6.05
CA SER A 21 -3.62 0.54 7.08
C SER A 21 -2.34 -0.18 6.67
N ALA A 22 -1.30 -0.13 7.51
CA ALA A 22 -0.04 -0.83 7.27
C ALA A 22 -0.25 -2.33 7.05
N LEU A 23 -1.10 -2.97 7.86
CA LEU A 23 -1.42 -4.39 7.72
C LEU A 23 -2.07 -4.72 6.37
N ARG A 24 -2.96 -3.85 5.86
CA ARG A 24 -3.58 -4.08 4.54
C ARG A 24 -2.55 -3.96 3.41
N MET A 25 -1.64 -2.99 3.49
CA MET A 25 -0.52 -2.87 2.54
C MET A 25 0.39 -4.10 2.57
N GLN A 26 0.68 -4.64 3.75
CA GLN A 26 1.45 -5.88 3.90
C GLN A 26 0.75 -7.08 3.26
N ILE A 27 -0.56 -7.24 3.49
CA ILE A 27 -1.35 -8.27 2.82
C ILE A 27 -1.24 -8.11 1.30
N MET A 28 -1.54 -6.91 0.77
CA MET A 28 -1.49 -6.61 -0.66
C MET A 28 -0.13 -6.97 -1.29
N ASN A 29 0.96 -6.60 -0.62
CA ASN A 29 2.32 -6.93 -1.05
C ASN A 29 2.62 -8.44 -1.00
N LEU A 30 2.20 -9.13 0.06
CA LEU A 30 2.45 -10.56 0.25
C LEU A 30 1.78 -11.44 -0.81
N ILE A 31 0.61 -11.03 -1.29
CA ILE A 31 -0.18 -11.77 -2.30
C ILE A 31 -0.13 -11.11 -3.68
N ALA A 32 0.88 -10.29 -3.95
CA ALA A 32 1.04 -9.62 -5.24
C ALA A 32 1.45 -10.57 -6.37
N GLU A 33 2.29 -11.56 -6.05
CA GLU A 33 2.84 -12.49 -7.06
C GLU A 33 2.34 -13.93 -6.88
N THR A 34 1.97 -14.29 -5.65
CA THR A 34 1.53 -15.64 -5.31
C THR A 34 0.14 -15.58 -4.68
N PRO A 35 -0.89 -16.20 -5.28
CA PRO A 35 -2.21 -16.27 -4.67
C PRO A 35 -2.16 -17.03 -3.35
N ARG A 36 -2.85 -16.52 -2.33
CA ARG A 36 -2.90 -17.16 -1.01
C ARG A 36 -4.29 -17.11 -0.40
N THR A 37 -4.56 -18.05 0.48
CA THR A 37 -5.77 -18.05 1.33
C THR A 37 -5.58 -17.13 2.53
N ALA A 38 -6.68 -16.70 3.15
CA ALA A 38 -6.62 -15.91 4.38
C ALA A 38 -5.85 -16.62 5.52
N LYS A 39 -5.97 -17.95 5.60
CA LYS A 39 -5.22 -18.76 6.56
C LYS A 39 -3.72 -18.70 6.30
N GLN A 40 -3.30 -18.91 5.04
CA GLN A 40 -1.88 -18.86 4.66
C GLN A 40 -1.26 -17.48 4.91
N VAL A 41 -2.01 -16.41 4.62
CA VAL A 41 -1.58 -15.04 4.92
C VAL A 41 -1.44 -14.82 6.43
N ALA A 42 -2.39 -15.34 7.23
CA ALA A 42 -2.31 -15.28 8.69
C ALA A 42 -1.08 -15.98 9.25
N ASP A 43 -0.78 -17.19 8.75
CA ASP A 43 0.41 -17.95 9.16
C ASP A 43 1.70 -17.18 8.81
N LEU A 44 1.80 -16.61 7.60
CA LEU A 44 2.97 -15.86 7.14
C LEU A 44 3.18 -14.54 7.87
N LEU A 45 2.11 -13.83 8.20
CA LEU A 45 2.16 -12.56 8.93
C LEU A 45 2.17 -12.75 10.45
N GLN A 46 2.11 -14.00 10.94
CA GLN A 46 2.01 -14.35 12.35
C GLN A 46 0.84 -13.61 13.05
N LYS A 47 -0.31 -13.54 12.37
CA LYS A 47 -1.56 -12.93 12.86
C LYS A 47 -2.67 -13.97 12.98
N THR A 48 -3.78 -13.60 13.62
CA THR A 48 -4.91 -14.52 13.75
C THR A 48 -5.66 -14.67 12.43
N PRO A 49 -6.18 -15.87 12.10
CA PRO A 49 -6.95 -16.10 10.88
C PRO A 49 -8.17 -15.18 10.74
N GLY A 50 -8.88 -14.90 11.84
CA GLY A 50 -10.05 -14.02 11.85
C GLY A 50 -9.70 -12.58 11.51
N ASN A 51 -8.58 -12.06 12.04
CA ASN A 51 -8.11 -10.71 11.73
C ASN A 51 -7.76 -10.58 10.23
N ILE A 52 -6.92 -11.48 9.70
CA ILE A 52 -6.55 -11.45 8.29
C ILE A 52 -7.74 -11.66 7.37
N HIS A 53 -8.65 -12.58 7.71
CA HIS A 53 -9.87 -12.80 6.93
C HIS A 53 -10.69 -11.52 6.81
N TYR A 54 -10.88 -10.78 7.91
CA TYR A 54 -11.56 -9.49 7.89
C TYR A 54 -10.89 -8.49 6.95
N HIS A 55 -9.57 -8.31 7.05
CA HIS A 55 -8.85 -7.37 6.20
C HIS A 55 -8.88 -7.77 4.72
N MET A 56 -8.68 -9.05 4.40
CA MET A 56 -8.74 -9.55 3.03
C MET A 56 -10.14 -9.41 2.44
N GLN A 57 -11.19 -9.69 3.22
CA GLN A 57 -12.56 -9.54 2.74
C GLN A 57 -12.87 -8.07 2.42
N ARG A 58 -12.48 -7.13 3.29
CA ARG A 58 -12.65 -5.70 3.04
C ARG A 58 -11.90 -5.22 1.79
N LEU A 59 -10.70 -5.73 1.55
CA LEU A 59 -9.94 -5.40 0.34
C LEU A 59 -10.58 -6.02 -0.92
N TYR A 60 -11.08 -7.25 -0.84
CA TYR A 60 -11.77 -7.91 -1.93
C TYR A 60 -13.10 -7.22 -2.28
N ASP A 61 -13.92 -6.88 -1.28
CA ASP A 61 -15.18 -6.16 -1.47
C ASP A 61 -14.98 -4.78 -2.11
N ALA A 62 -13.82 -4.15 -1.86
CA ALA A 62 -13.42 -2.89 -2.45
C ALA A 62 -12.69 -3.04 -3.79
N ASP A 63 -12.71 -4.24 -4.40
CA ASP A 63 -12.10 -4.54 -5.69
C ASP A 63 -10.57 -4.37 -5.74
N LEU A 64 -9.89 -4.41 -4.58
CA LEU A 64 -8.42 -4.32 -4.47
C LEU A 64 -7.75 -5.71 -4.57
N LEU A 65 -8.50 -6.77 -4.27
CA LEU A 65 -8.09 -8.16 -4.46
C LEU A 65 -8.95 -8.83 -5.52
N GLU A 66 -8.39 -9.87 -6.15
CA GLU A 66 -9.09 -10.74 -7.08
C GLU A 66 -9.09 -12.18 -6.55
N LEU A 67 -10.24 -12.86 -6.63
CA LEU A 67 -10.36 -14.29 -6.36
C LEU A 67 -9.96 -15.06 -7.61
N VAL A 68 -8.78 -15.67 -7.60
CA VAL A 68 -8.20 -16.29 -8.80
C VAL A 68 -8.32 -17.82 -8.82
N ASP A 69 -8.60 -18.45 -7.68
CA ASP A 69 -8.81 -19.90 -7.58
C ASP A 69 -9.65 -20.26 -6.34
N THR A 70 -10.32 -21.39 -6.41
CA THR A 70 -11.05 -22.00 -5.29
C THR A 70 -10.83 -23.51 -5.27
N ARG A 71 -10.43 -24.06 -4.11
CA ARG A 71 -10.15 -25.49 -3.97
C ARG A 71 -10.90 -26.08 -2.79
N THR A 72 -11.33 -27.33 -2.92
CA THR A 72 -11.93 -28.06 -1.79
C THR A 72 -10.89 -28.97 -1.16
N VAL A 73 -10.54 -28.72 0.10
CA VAL A 73 -9.55 -29.50 0.86
C VAL A 73 -10.22 -30.01 2.13
N GLY A 74 -10.34 -31.32 2.28
CA GLY A 74 -10.98 -31.92 3.47
C GLY A 74 -12.44 -31.50 3.69
N GLY A 75 -13.17 -31.19 2.61
CA GLY A 75 -14.55 -30.70 2.66
C GLY A 75 -14.70 -29.19 2.90
N VAL A 76 -13.59 -28.45 3.08
CA VAL A 76 -13.59 -27.00 3.24
C VAL A 76 -13.24 -26.33 1.92
N VAL A 77 -14.01 -25.32 1.52
CA VAL A 77 -13.72 -24.50 0.34
C VAL A 77 -12.70 -23.42 0.71
N GLU A 78 -11.50 -23.52 0.17
CA GLU A 78 -10.44 -22.54 0.27
C GLU A 78 -10.48 -21.57 -0.91
N LYS A 79 -10.41 -20.27 -0.62
CA LYS A 79 -10.40 -19.18 -1.60
C LYS A 79 -9.01 -18.58 -1.69
N TYR A 80 -8.45 -18.52 -2.90
CA TYR A 80 -7.12 -17.96 -3.15
C TYR A 80 -7.23 -16.59 -3.80
N TYR A 81 -6.66 -15.59 -3.15
CA TYR A 81 -6.71 -14.21 -3.59
C TYR A 81 -5.36 -13.74 -4.09
N LEU A 82 -5.38 -12.87 -5.10
CA LEU A 82 -4.22 -12.13 -5.62
C LEU A 82 -4.48 -10.63 -5.49
N SER A 83 -3.43 -9.86 -5.18
CA SER A 83 -3.52 -8.40 -5.22
C SER A 83 -3.58 -7.91 -6.67
N LYS A 84 -4.47 -6.94 -6.96
CA LYS A 84 -4.53 -6.33 -8.29
C LYS A 84 -3.32 -5.45 -8.59
N GLY A 85 -2.68 -4.91 -7.55
CA GLY A 85 -1.49 -4.06 -7.64
C GLY A 85 -1.01 -3.59 -6.27
N THR A 86 0.23 -3.11 -6.22
CA THR A 86 0.92 -2.73 -4.97
C THR A 86 1.41 -1.30 -4.98
N GLN A 87 1.15 -0.57 -6.06
CA GLN A 87 1.46 0.83 -6.22
C GLN A 87 0.17 1.53 -6.62
N PHE A 88 -0.10 2.66 -5.98
CA PHE A 88 -1.35 3.39 -6.16
C PHE A 88 -1.04 4.83 -6.53
N ASN A 89 -1.82 5.40 -7.45
CA ASN A 89 -1.61 6.77 -7.88
C ASN A 89 -1.87 7.74 -6.72
N THR A 90 -0.85 8.54 -6.39
CA THR A 90 -0.87 9.52 -5.29
C THR A 90 -1.79 10.70 -5.57
N GLN A 91 -2.11 11.01 -6.83
CA GLN A 91 -3.05 12.08 -7.18
C GLN A 91 -4.48 11.77 -6.70
N THR A 92 -4.81 10.49 -6.52
CA THR A 92 -6.14 10.03 -6.11
C THR A 92 -6.21 9.68 -4.61
N LEU A 93 -5.07 9.70 -3.91
CA LEU A 93 -5.04 9.67 -2.45
C LEU A 93 -5.40 11.09 -1.97
N ALA A 94 -6.68 11.33 -1.67
CA ALA A 94 -7.09 12.64 -1.14
C ALA A 94 -6.32 12.94 0.15
N GLU A 95 -6.00 14.23 0.38
CA GLU A 95 -5.29 14.70 1.59
C GLU A 95 -5.94 14.18 2.88
N ASP A 96 -7.26 14.01 2.88
CA ASP A 96 -8.06 13.55 4.01
C ASP A 96 -8.07 12.01 4.21
N SER A 97 -7.49 11.24 3.30
CA SER A 97 -7.53 9.76 3.34
C SER A 97 -6.66 9.19 4.46
N PHE A 98 -5.67 9.96 4.91
CA PHE A 98 -4.78 9.66 6.02
C PHE A 98 -4.96 10.75 7.08
N PRO A 99 -6.05 10.74 7.87
CA PRO A 99 -6.25 11.75 8.90
C PRO A 99 -5.08 11.70 9.88
N ILE A 100 -4.28 12.77 9.87
CA ILE A 100 -3.12 12.90 10.74
C ILE A 100 -3.66 13.23 12.14
N SER A 101 -3.50 12.31 13.08
CA SER A 101 -3.87 12.57 14.47
C SER A 101 -3.01 13.70 15.05
N GLU A 102 -3.56 14.47 15.98
CA GLU A 102 -2.84 15.56 16.65
C GLU A 102 -1.55 15.05 17.32
N GLN A 103 -1.61 13.86 17.92
CA GLN A 103 -0.44 13.16 18.49
C GLN A 103 0.66 12.88 17.45
N LEU A 104 0.29 12.54 16.21
CA LEU A 104 1.26 12.32 15.13
C LEU A 104 1.87 13.66 14.68
N LEU A 105 1.11 14.76 14.70
CA LEU A 105 1.66 16.08 14.44
C LEU A 105 2.71 16.47 15.50
N GLU A 106 2.46 16.18 16.77
CA GLU A 106 3.38 16.52 17.87
C GLU A 106 4.69 15.72 17.81
N ASN A 107 4.62 14.44 17.45
CA ASN A 107 5.77 13.52 17.51
C ASN A 107 6.41 13.18 16.15
N ARG A 108 6.14 13.98 15.10
CA ARG A 108 6.72 13.73 13.77
C ARG A 108 8.15 14.24 13.65
N THR A 109 8.99 13.45 12.98
CA THR A 109 10.22 13.96 12.39
C THR A 109 9.87 14.79 11.15
N ARG A 110 10.23 16.08 11.14
CA ARG A 110 10.04 16.94 9.96
C ARG A 110 11.23 16.80 9.02
N VAL A 111 10.97 16.38 7.78
CA VAL A 111 11.94 16.40 6.68
C VAL A 111 11.40 17.30 5.58
N ALA A 112 12.13 18.36 5.24
CA ALA A 112 11.80 19.26 4.15
C ALA A 112 13.08 19.59 3.37
N SER A 113 13.03 19.47 2.05
CA SER A 113 14.14 19.77 1.16
C SER A 113 13.61 20.47 -0.09
N ARG A 114 14.44 21.36 -0.66
CA ARG A 114 14.20 21.97 -1.98
C ARG A 114 15.21 21.37 -2.94
N MET A 115 14.73 20.89 -4.08
CA MET A 115 15.56 20.24 -5.10
C MET A 115 15.30 20.89 -6.45
N ILE A 116 16.35 21.00 -7.26
CA ILE A 116 16.24 21.37 -8.68
C ILE A 116 16.38 20.07 -9.46
N LEU A 117 15.32 19.69 -10.18
CA LEU A 117 15.22 18.43 -10.91
C LEU A 117 14.58 18.69 -12.29
N SER A 118 15.01 17.95 -13.31
CA SER A 118 14.25 17.81 -14.56
C SER A 118 12.96 17.02 -14.32
N ALA A 119 12.08 16.97 -15.32
CA ALA A 119 10.88 16.14 -15.24
C ALA A 119 11.22 14.65 -15.11
N GLU A 120 12.24 14.18 -15.82
CA GLU A 120 12.74 12.81 -15.75
C GLU A 120 13.36 12.50 -14.38
N GLU A 121 14.15 13.41 -13.82
CA GLU A 121 14.76 13.24 -12.49
C GLU A 121 13.71 13.25 -11.38
N ALA A 122 12.68 14.09 -11.49
CA ALA A 122 11.56 14.12 -10.56
C ALA A 122 10.77 12.80 -10.57
N GLN A 123 10.55 12.23 -11.76
CA GLN A 123 9.91 10.92 -11.92
C GLN A 123 10.78 9.80 -11.33
N ALA A 124 12.09 9.81 -11.62
CA ALA A 124 13.03 8.83 -11.08
C ALA A 124 13.07 8.86 -9.54
N PHE A 125 13.08 10.05 -8.94
CA PHE A 125 13.01 10.22 -7.49
C PHE A 125 11.75 9.57 -6.88
N LEU A 126 10.58 9.81 -7.48
CA LEU A 126 9.32 9.22 -7.02
C LEU A 126 9.35 7.69 -7.10
N GLU A 127 9.92 7.13 -8.18
CA GLU A 127 10.06 5.69 -8.35
C GLU A 127 11.01 5.08 -7.31
N GLU A 128 12.15 5.72 -7.05
CA GLU A 128 13.09 5.30 -6.01
C GLU A 128 12.46 5.37 -4.61
N PHE A 129 11.70 6.43 -4.32
CA PHE A 129 11.00 6.59 -3.06
C PHE A 129 9.92 5.51 -2.87
N HIS A 130 9.11 5.22 -3.87
CA HIS A 130 8.16 4.09 -3.81
C HIS A 130 8.89 2.75 -3.62
N GLY A 131 10.05 2.56 -4.27
CA GLY A 131 10.90 1.40 -4.06
C GLY A 131 11.39 1.28 -2.62
N LEU A 132 11.77 2.41 -2.01
CA LEU A 132 12.16 2.49 -0.60
C LEU A 132 11.00 2.10 0.32
N LEU A 133 9.81 2.67 0.15
CA LEU A 133 8.65 2.33 0.98
C LEU A 133 8.34 0.84 0.92
N HIS A 134 8.23 0.29 -0.29
CA HIS A 134 7.96 -1.13 -0.51
C HIS A 134 9.01 -2.05 0.16
N LYS A 135 10.30 -1.67 0.14
CA LYS A 135 11.37 -2.42 0.83
C LYS A 135 11.10 -2.55 2.34
N TYR A 136 10.52 -1.55 2.98
CA TYR A 136 10.21 -1.59 4.41
C TYR A 136 8.85 -2.24 4.69
N GLU A 137 7.86 -2.05 3.81
CA GLU A 137 6.56 -2.72 3.91
C GLU A 137 6.67 -4.24 3.90
N MET A 138 7.63 -4.80 3.15
CA MET A 138 7.84 -6.25 3.06
C MET A 138 8.59 -6.87 4.26
N ARG A 139 8.98 -6.08 5.27
CA ARG A 139 9.68 -6.61 6.46
C ARG A 139 8.70 -7.24 7.45
N GLU A 140 9.22 -8.13 8.30
CA GLU A 140 8.43 -8.76 9.37
C GLU A 140 7.84 -7.72 10.32
N VAL A 141 6.58 -7.96 10.72
CA VAL A 141 5.77 -7.03 11.52
C VAL A 141 6.19 -7.08 12.98
N THR A 142 7.20 -6.30 13.34
CA THR A 142 7.59 -6.06 14.73
C THR A 142 7.64 -4.56 14.99
N GLY A 143 6.93 -4.10 16.01
CA GLY A 143 6.93 -2.68 16.44
C GLY A 143 5.61 -1.93 16.17
N ASP A 144 5.70 -0.61 16.35
CA ASP A 144 4.57 0.32 16.21
C ASP A 144 4.29 0.68 14.75
N GLU A 145 3.08 1.15 14.46
CA GLU A 145 2.69 1.66 13.14
C GLU A 145 3.17 3.11 12.97
N TYR A 146 3.94 3.36 11.91
CA TYR A 146 4.43 4.69 11.56
C TYR A 146 3.78 5.14 10.24
N VAL A 147 3.40 6.41 10.19
CA VAL A 147 2.80 7.04 9.00
C VAL A 147 3.79 8.04 8.41
N ILE A 148 3.96 8.00 7.08
CA ILE A 148 4.78 8.97 6.34
C ILE A 148 3.86 9.79 5.44
N ASN A 149 3.91 11.11 5.60
CA ASN A 149 3.27 12.07 4.69
C ASN A 149 4.36 12.87 3.98
N LEU A 150 4.46 12.71 2.65
CA LEU A 150 5.38 13.44 1.79
C LEU A 150 4.56 14.23 0.77
N PHE A 151 4.78 15.54 0.73
CA PHE A 151 4.34 16.37 -0.39
C PHE A 151 5.52 16.59 -1.31
N PHE A 152 5.42 16.06 -2.53
CA PHE A 152 6.39 16.28 -3.60
C PHE A 152 5.66 16.91 -4.78
N GLY A 153 6.07 18.12 -5.14
CA GLY A 153 5.42 18.87 -6.21
C GLY A 153 6.31 19.96 -6.75
N LYS A 154 6.06 20.34 -8.01
CA LYS A 154 6.70 21.48 -8.63
C LYS A 154 6.13 22.75 -8.04
N MET A 155 6.98 23.56 -7.41
CA MET A 155 6.61 24.92 -6.99
C MET A 155 6.38 25.76 -8.25
N LYS A 156 5.26 26.48 -8.33
CA LYS A 156 5.16 27.60 -9.27
C LYS A 156 6.16 28.68 -8.85
N ALA A 157 6.87 29.27 -9.81
CA ALA A 157 7.66 30.44 -9.53
C ALA A 157 6.72 31.56 -9.06
N GLU A 158 7.10 32.30 -8.01
CA GLU A 158 6.37 33.51 -7.63
C GLU A 158 6.41 34.48 -8.82
N GLY A 159 5.28 34.71 -9.49
CA GLY A 159 5.17 35.73 -10.56
C GLY A 159 4.39 35.38 -11.83
N GLU A 160 3.84 34.18 -11.99
CA GLU A 160 2.94 33.86 -13.12
C GLU A 160 1.50 33.71 -12.61
N GLU A 161 0.76 34.83 -12.63
CA GLU A 161 -0.72 34.85 -12.72
C GLU A 161 -1.19 34.41 -14.11
#